data_AF-D5WNW6-F1
#
_entry.id   AF-D5WNW6-F1
#
_cell.length_a   1.000
_cell.length_b   1.000
_cell.length_c   1.000
_cell.angle_alpha   90.00
_cell.angle_beta   90.00
_cell.angle_gamma   90.00
#
_symmetry.space_group_name_H-M   'P 1'
#
loop_
_entity.id
_entity.type
_entity.pdbx_description
1 polymer ?
#
loop_
_entity_poly.entity_id
_entity_poly.type
_entity_poly.pdbx_seq_one_letter_code
_entity_poly.pdbx_strand_id
1 'polypeptide(L)'
;MSDVAFDGGRFPLADVQENPARYVKRLERAKIAPGHAVCLCATHDTPLQLVIRRYGSLLHLAGWPDDGHRHTRGCAFHKDPNAAKPAGGGDSKAAIIATPAGLNVKLDASLTLRETNSGSRASPAQTSNRPGRRSATLLAFLQTLWCEARLNEWTDLGTTRHWGQCNAQLLAELSTARINGADAQTVLHVMRRFEEADRAEINAEFDSFIARLSATHRGLVIGEISEVTPTQYGHALSLRQSARKYYASTTLIDHAARAWPHAWRALGGDRAARVVAILLVERTSKGHLKLLDLAAMLCSSAFIPCDSIHEVAMANRLVAERRDFLKPVRMSPQDDMLPDFVLRDAGAQTHVEVYGMNGVPAYERRKEEKRALRLARGIPAVEWDVDREPLAQVQLPPLRDARAT
;
A
#
# COMPACT_ATOMS: atom_id res chain seq x y z
N MET A 1 17.84 10.92 9.00
CA MET A 1 17.86 9.67 8.22
C MET A 1 18.34 8.54 9.14
N SER A 2 17.67 7.38 9.12
CA SER A 2 18.04 6.25 9.98
C SER A 2 19.06 5.36 9.29
N ASP A 3 20.07 4.93 10.03
CA ASP A 3 21.03 3.92 9.59
C ASP A 3 20.63 2.54 10.11
N VAL A 4 21.18 1.51 9.50
CA VAL A 4 21.10 0.13 9.94
C VAL A 4 22.50 -0.48 10.01
N ALA A 5 22.69 -1.42 10.94
CA ALA A 5 23.92 -2.18 11.08
C ALA A 5 23.68 -3.66 10.89
N PHE A 6 24.54 -4.30 10.10
CA PHE A 6 24.58 -5.75 9.89
C PHE A 6 25.92 -6.13 9.25
N ASP A 7 26.35 -7.39 9.45
CA ASP A 7 27.60 -7.90 8.84
C ASP A 7 28.82 -7.00 9.12
N GLY A 8 28.89 -6.44 10.33
CA GLY A 8 29.96 -5.52 10.77
C GLY A 8 29.97 -4.14 10.11
N GLY A 9 29.01 -3.84 9.22
CA GLY A 9 28.89 -2.56 8.53
C GLY A 9 27.75 -1.69 9.07
N ARG A 10 27.81 -0.40 8.75
CA ARG A 10 26.75 0.59 8.97
C ARG A 10 26.36 1.18 7.61
N PHE A 11 25.07 1.17 7.30
CA PHE A 11 24.54 1.57 6.00
C PHE A 11 23.30 2.47 6.18
N PRO A 12 23.10 3.47 5.32
CA PRO A 12 21.84 4.22 5.29
C PRO A 12 20.67 3.27 4.99
N LEU A 13 19.60 3.32 5.80
CA LEU A 13 18.43 2.46 5.58
C LEU A 13 17.83 2.65 4.19
N ALA A 14 17.76 3.90 3.73
CA ALA A 14 17.25 4.24 2.40
C ALA A 14 18.02 3.51 1.30
N ASP A 15 19.35 3.47 1.36
CA ASP A 15 20.15 2.78 0.34
C ASP A 15 19.93 1.27 0.35
N VAL A 16 19.79 0.65 1.54
CA VAL A 16 19.47 -0.77 1.66
C VAL A 16 18.08 -1.11 1.09
N GLN A 17 17.10 -0.23 1.30
CA GLN A 17 15.74 -0.39 0.80
C GLN A 17 15.65 -0.15 -0.72
N GLU A 18 16.41 0.80 -1.24
CA GLU A 18 16.38 1.18 -2.65
C GLU A 18 17.22 0.26 -3.53
N ASN A 19 18.34 -0.25 -2.99
CA ASN A 19 19.30 -1.09 -3.71
C ASN A 19 19.45 -2.48 -3.07
N PRO A 20 18.35 -3.23 -2.81
CA PRO A 20 18.41 -4.46 -2.02
C PRO A 20 19.33 -5.53 -2.63
N ALA A 21 19.47 -5.56 -3.96
CA ALA A 21 20.35 -6.48 -4.67
C ALA A 21 21.82 -6.37 -4.23
N ARG A 22 22.30 -5.15 -3.94
CA ARG A 22 23.68 -4.89 -3.49
C ARG A 22 23.98 -5.51 -2.12
N TYR A 23 22.95 -5.72 -1.31
CA TYR A 23 23.07 -6.12 0.09
C TYR A 23 22.77 -7.60 0.35
N VAL A 24 22.31 -8.37 -0.65
CA VAL A 24 21.90 -9.78 -0.49
C VAL A 24 22.95 -10.61 0.25
N LYS A 25 24.20 -10.65 -0.22
CA LYS A 25 25.26 -11.47 0.42
C LYS A 25 25.53 -11.09 1.88
N ARG A 26 25.48 -9.79 2.20
CA ARG A 26 25.71 -9.29 3.56
C ARG A 26 24.54 -9.63 4.47
N LEU A 27 23.32 -9.45 3.98
CA LEU A 27 22.10 -9.80 4.70
C LEU A 27 21.96 -11.31 4.89
N GLU A 28 22.43 -12.13 3.96
CA GLU A 28 22.49 -13.60 4.13
C GLU A 28 23.40 -13.99 5.29
N ARG A 29 24.61 -13.40 5.37
CA ARG A 29 25.52 -13.63 6.50
C ARG A 29 24.89 -13.19 7.82
N ALA A 30 24.33 -11.98 7.87
CA ALA A 30 23.68 -11.44 9.06
C ALA A 30 22.45 -12.27 9.49
N LYS A 31 21.70 -12.84 8.54
CA LYS A 31 20.57 -13.74 8.80
C LYS A 31 21.01 -15.08 9.41
N ILE A 32 22.22 -15.55 9.13
CA ILE A 32 22.78 -16.78 9.74
C ILE A 32 23.35 -16.47 11.13
N ALA A 33 24.19 -15.44 11.23
CA ALA A 33 24.77 -14.99 12.49
C ALA A 33 24.96 -13.46 12.44
N PRO A 34 24.34 -12.69 13.36
CA PRO A 34 23.65 -13.10 14.58
C PRO A 34 22.15 -13.43 14.42
N GLY A 35 21.62 -13.52 13.20
CA GLY A 35 20.20 -13.80 12.93
C GLY A 35 19.33 -12.55 12.71
N HIS A 36 19.91 -11.36 12.80
CA HIS A 36 19.19 -10.09 12.72
C HIS A 36 20.08 -8.97 12.17
N ALA A 37 19.45 -7.87 11.78
CA ALA A 37 20.11 -6.57 11.62
C ALA A 37 19.70 -5.66 12.79
N VAL A 38 20.34 -4.50 12.94
CA VAL A 38 20.03 -3.53 14.00
C VAL A 38 19.66 -2.18 13.38
N CYS A 39 18.57 -1.59 13.84
CA CYS A 39 18.19 -0.23 13.52
C CYS A 39 18.91 0.77 14.42
N LEU A 40 19.45 1.84 13.84
CA LEU A 40 20.18 2.89 14.55
C LEU A 40 19.38 4.21 14.61
N CYS A 41 18.04 4.12 14.56
CA CYS A 41 17.19 5.31 14.56
C CYS A 41 17.10 6.02 15.92
N ALA A 42 17.41 5.31 17.00
CA ALA A 42 17.49 5.81 18.36
C ALA A 42 18.55 5.01 19.14
N THR A 43 19.12 5.64 20.16
CA THR A 43 20.03 4.98 21.10
C THR A 43 19.20 4.42 22.25
N HIS A 44 19.28 3.11 22.46
CA HIS A 44 18.64 2.40 23.55
C HIS A 44 19.64 1.47 24.24
N ASP A 45 19.37 1.10 25.49
CA ASP A 45 20.18 0.13 26.24
C ASP A 45 20.16 -1.25 25.57
N THR A 46 19.02 -1.64 24.98
CA THR A 46 18.90 -2.85 24.17
C THR A 46 18.82 -2.48 22.67
N PRO A 47 19.62 -3.11 21.79
CA PRO A 47 19.59 -2.82 20.37
C PRO A 47 18.19 -3.02 19.76
N LEU A 48 17.78 -2.13 18.87
CA LEU A 48 16.55 -2.28 18.08
C LEU A 48 16.79 -3.30 16.98
N GLN A 49 16.44 -4.56 17.22
CA GLN A 49 16.63 -5.63 16.25
C GLN A 49 15.69 -5.47 15.06
N LEU A 50 16.09 -6.03 13.92
CA LEU A 50 15.32 -6.08 12.69
C LEU A 50 15.36 -7.50 12.14
N VAL A 51 14.21 -7.96 11.65
CA VAL A 51 14.09 -9.27 11.01
C VAL A 51 14.58 -9.17 9.58
N ILE A 52 15.43 -10.12 9.16
CA ILE A 52 15.88 -10.24 7.77
C ILE A 52 14.99 -11.26 7.07
N ARG A 53 14.15 -10.79 6.13
CA ARG A 53 13.15 -11.61 5.43
C ARG A 53 13.51 -11.77 3.96
N ARG A 54 13.15 -12.91 3.36
CA ARG A 54 13.38 -13.20 1.93
C ARG A 54 12.08 -13.01 1.16
N TYR A 55 12.17 -12.38 0.00
CA TYR A 55 11.09 -12.31 -0.98
C TYR A 55 11.68 -12.53 -2.37
N GLY A 56 11.37 -13.67 -2.99
CA GLY A 56 12.07 -14.09 -4.21
C GLY A 56 13.57 -14.26 -3.96
N SER A 57 14.40 -13.64 -4.81
CA SER A 57 15.86 -13.69 -4.69
C SER A 57 16.43 -12.63 -3.73
N LEU A 58 15.62 -11.66 -3.30
CA LEU A 58 16.07 -10.52 -2.50
C LEU A 58 15.84 -10.71 -1.00
N LEU A 59 16.56 -9.91 -0.22
CA LEU A 59 16.41 -9.81 1.23
C LEU A 59 15.98 -8.40 1.63
N HIS A 60 15.06 -8.32 2.58
CA HIS A 60 14.48 -7.08 3.08
C HIS A 60 14.52 -7.05 4.61
N LEU A 61 14.57 -5.84 5.16
CA LEU A 61 14.50 -5.59 6.60
C LEU A 61 13.06 -5.32 7.00
N ALA A 62 12.62 -5.91 8.10
CA ALA A 62 11.33 -5.67 8.73
C ALA A 62 11.51 -5.37 10.22
N GLY A 63 10.58 -4.63 10.81
CA GLY A 63 10.58 -4.37 12.26
C GLY A 63 10.51 -5.67 13.05
N TRP A 64 11.20 -5.71 14.19
CA TRP A 64 11.06 -6.82 15.13
C TRP A 64 9.64 -6.83 15.74
N PRO A 65 9.05 -8.01 15.98
CA PRO A 65 7.74 -8.10 16.62
C PRO A 65 7.69 -7.29 17.92
N ASP A 66 6.59 -6.55 18.12
CA ASP A 66 6.28 -5.72 19.30
C ASP A 66 7.22 -4.53 19.60
N ASP A 67 8.39 -4.45 18.96
CA ASP A 67 9.37 -3.37 19.15
C ASP A 67 9.07 -2.10 18.35
N GLY A 68 8.04 -2.11 17.47
CA GLY A 68 7.73 -0.99 16.59
C GLY A 68 7.56 0.35 17.32
N HIS A 69 6.97 0.37 18.52
CA HIS A 69 6.78 1.59 19.30
C HIS A 69 8.09 2.20 19.84
N ARG A 70 9.18 1.42 19.86
CA ARG A 70 10.49 1.85 20.37
C ARG A 70 11.31 2.64 19.34
N HIS A 71 11.01 2.47 18.06
CA HIS A 71 11.68 3.24 17.02
C HIS A 71 11.25 4.71 17.06
N THR A 72 12.08 5.63 16.56
CA THR A 72 11.66 7.03 16.40
C THR A 72 10.50 7.12 15.41
N ARG A 73 9.57 8.08 15.58
CA ARG A 73 8.35 8.19 14.76
C ARG A 73 8.61 8.20 13.24
N GLY A 74 9.69 8.85 12.83
CA GLY A 74 10.15 8.92 11.45
C GLY A 74 10.90 7.68 10.95
N CYS A 75 11.12 6.66 11.77
CA CYS A 75 11.69 5.41 11.29
C CYS A 75 10.64 4.61 10.52
N ALA A 76 11.06 3.97 9.41
CA ALA A 76 10.20 3.07 8.62
C ALA A 76 9.69 1.87 9.43
N PHE A 77 10.34 1.53 10.53
CA PHE A 77 9.97 0.41 11.42
C PHE A 77 9.15 0.84 12.63
N HIS A 78 8.90 2.14 12.82
CA HIS A 78 8.03 2.60 13.90
C HIS A 78 6.60 2.10 13.68
N LYS A 79 5.92 1.67 14.74
CA LYS A 79 4.49 1.33 14.70
C LYS A 79 3.83 1.98 15.91
N ASP A 80 2.86 2.86 15.67
CA ASP A 80 2.09 3.49 16.74
C ASP A 80 1.19 2.44 17.40
N PRO A 81 1.31 2.19 18.72
CA PRO A 81 0.48 1.22 19.42
C PRO A 81 -1.02 1.56 19.36
N ASN A 82 -1.36 2.83 19.15
CA ASN A 82 -2.74 3.32 19.08
C ASN A 82 -3.28 3.41 17.64
N ALA A 83 -2.48 3.09 16.62
CA ALA A 83 -2.97 3.07 15.24
C ALA A 83 -4.06 2.00 15.06
N ALA A 84 -5.05 2.32 14.23
CA ALA A 84 -6.08 1.37 13.83
C ALA A 84 -5.42 0.19 13.10
N LYS A 85 -5.56 -1.01 13.67
CA LYS A 85 -5.07 -2.25 13.07
C LYS A 85 -6.22 -2.94 12.33
N PRO A 86 -5.95 -3.69 11.24
CA PRO A 86 -6.89 -4.68 10.72
C PRO A 86 -7.39 -5.54 11.88
N ALA A 87 -8.62 -6.06 11.75
CA ALA A 87 -9.25 -6.81 12.82
C ALA A 87 -8.25 -7.80 13.45
N GLY A 88 -7.92 -7.56 14.72
CA GLY A 88 -7.06 -8.45 15.48
C GLY A 88 -7.70 -9.83 15.55
N GLY A 89 -6.95 -10.83 16.03
CA GLY A 89 -7.39 -12.24 16.08
C GLY A 89 -8.74 -12.52 16.77
N GLY A 90 -9.40 -11.52 17.36
CA GLY A 90 -10.77 -11.61 17.88
C GLY A 90 -11.87 -11.76 16.81
N ASP A 91 -11.68 -11.26 15.58
CA ASP A 91 -12.63 -11.48 14.46
C ASP A 91 -12.06 -12.48 13.44
N SER A 92 -12.18 -13.77 13.77
CA SER A 92 -11.75 -14.88 12.91
C SER A 92 -12.46 -14.92 11.55
N LYS A 93 -13.53 -14.14 11.35
CA LYS A 93 -14.27 -14.05 10.09
C LYS A 93 -13.85 -12.85 9.22
N ALA A 94 -12.94 -11.99 9.69
CA ALA A 94 -12.42 -10.86 8.91
C ALA A 94 -11.65 -11.33 7.68
N ALA A 95 -11.79 -10.64 6.56
CA ALA A 95 -11.16 -11.03 5.30
C ALA A 95 -9.64 -10.86 5.28
N ILE A 96 -9.11 -9.94 6.09
CA ILE A 96 -7.70 -9.69 6.30
C ILE A 96 -7.46 -9.70 7.80
N ILE A 97 -6.51 -10.52 8.26
CA ILE A 97 -6.19 -10.68 9.68
C ILE A 97 -4.69 -10.48 9.81
N ALA A 98 -4.29 -9.53 10.67
CA ALA A 98 -2.90 -9.41 11.10
C ALA A 98 -2.62 -10.47 12.17
N THR A 99 -1.65 -11.35 11.92
CA THR A 99 -1.20 -12.37 12.88
C THR A 99 0.26 -12.10 13.26
N PRO A 100 0.77 -12.64 14.38
CA PRO A 100 2.19 -12.56 14.71
C PRO A 100 3.10 -13.10 13.60
N ALA A 101 2.60 -14.06 12.81
CA ALA A 101 3.31 -14.64 11.69
C ALA A 101 3.28 -13.74 10.43
N GLY A 102 2.40 -12.76 10.33
CA GLY A 102 2.19 -11.94 9.12
C GLY A 102 0.72 -11.80 8.74
N LEU A 103 0.45 -11.16 7.59
CA LEU A 103 -0.91 -10.97 7.10
C LEU A 103 -1.50 -12.28 6.56
N ASN A 104 -2.68 -12.65 7.05
CA ASN A 104 -3.48 -13.71 6.45
C ASN A 104 -4.64 -13.06 5.67
N VAL A 105 -4.69 -13.25 4.36
CA VAL A 105 -5.59 -12.56 3.44
C VAL A 105 -6.46 -13.58 2.72
N LYS A 106 -7.78 -13.38 2.73
CA LYS A 106 -8.73 -14.09 1.88
C LYS A 106 -9.30 -13.09 0.87
N LEU A 107 -8.93 -13.23 -0.39
CA LEU A 107 -9.46 -12.46 -1.52
C LEU A 107 -10.66 -13.16 -2.15
N ASP A 108 -11.54 -12.37 -2.76
CA ASP A 108 -12.59 -12.87 -3.66
C ASP A 108 -12.02 -13.32 -5.01
N ALA A 109 -10.87 -12.75 -5.40
CA ALA A 109 -10.08 -13.16 -6.54
C ALA A 109 -9.64 -14.64 -6.44
N SER A 110 -10.03 -15.45 -7.43
CA SER A 110 -9.59 -16.85 -7.54
C SER A 110 -8.19 -16.95 -8.13
N LEU A 111 -7.23 -17.39 -7.32
CA LEU A 111 -5.82 -17.56 -7.72
C LEU A 111 -5.52 -18.95 -8.31
N THR A 112 -6.33 -19.95 -7.96
CA THR A 112 -6.24 -21.30 -8.52
C THR A 112 -7.63 -21.73 -8.96
N LEU A 113 -7.75 -22.13 -10.23
CA LEU A 113 -8.95 -22.77 -10.74
C LEU A 113 -8.73 -24.28 -10.71
N ARG A 114 -9.65 -25.02 -10.09
CA ARG A 114 -9.67 -26.47 -10.21
C ARG A 114 -10.15 -26.81 -11.61
N GLU A 115 -9.37 -27.58 -12.35
CA GLU A 115 -9.83 -28.20 -13.59
C GLU A 115 -10.98 -29.14 -13.23
N THR A 116 -12.20 -28.77 -13.59
CA THR A 116 -13.27 -29.76 -13.63
C THR A 116 -12.98 -30.65 -14.84
N ASN A 117 -12.43 -31.84 -14.60
CA ASN A 117 -12.44 -32.89 -15.62
C ASN A 117 -13.89 -33.03 -16.10
N SER A 118 -14.14 -32.67 -17.36
CA SER A 118 -15.39 -32.94 -18.05
C SER A 118 -15.51 -34.46 -18.21
N GLY A 119 -16.10 -35.12 -17.22
CA GLY A 119 -16.17 -36.58 -17.21
C GLY A 119 -16.66 -37.17 -15.89
N SER A 120 -17.86 -36.81 -15.45
CA SER A 120 -18.80 -37.64 -14.65
C SER A 120 -19.86 -36.72 -14.06
N ARG A 121 -21.13 -37.18 -14.03
CA ARG A 121 -22.24 -36.48 -13.37
C ARG A 121 -21.87 -36.21 -11.91
N ALA A 122 -21.45 -34.99 -11.61
CA ALA A 122 -21.30 -34.53 -10.24
C ALA A 122 -22.70 -34.28 -9.66
N SER A 123 -23.08 -35.08 -8.66
CA SER A 123 -24.18 -34.76 -7.75
C SER A 123 -24.02 -33.34 -7.21
N PRO A 124 -25.13 -32.60 -6.97
CA PRO A 124 -25.05 -31.21 -6.54
C PRO A 124 -24.20 -31.11 -5.27
N ALA A 125 -23.17 -30.28 -5.34
CA ALA A 125 -22.29 -29.99 -4.22
C ALA A 125 -23.16 -29.57 -3.02
N GLN A 126 -23.10 -30.36 -1.94
CA GLN A 126 -23.70 -29.97 -0.68
C GLN A 126 -23.15 -28.59 -0.30
N THR A 127 -24.02 -27.60 -0.26
CA THR A 127 -23.74 -26.28 0.27
C THR A 127 -23.36 -26.44 1.74
N SER A 128 -22.06 -26.42 2.03
CA SER A 128 -21.58 -26.43 3.40
C SER A 128 -22.05 -25.13 4.07
N ASN A 129 -23.12 -25.22 4.85
CA ASN A 129 -23.78 -24.12 5.56
C ASN A 129 -22.95 -23.56 6.74
N ARG A 130 -21.62 -23.70 6.72
CA ARG A 130 -20.74 -23.08 7.72
C ARG A 130 -20.43 -21.65 7.28
N PRO A 131 -20.62 -20.63 8.13
CA PRO A 131 -20.27 -19.26 7.78
C PRO A 131 -18.75 -19.16 7.58
N GLY A 132 -18.32 -19.22 6.33
CA GLY A 132 -16.93 -19.08 5.94
C GLY A 132 -16.42 -17.66 6.20
N ARG A 133 -15.10 -17.52 6.36
CA ARG A 133 -14.42 -16.22 6.44
C ARG A 133 -14.85 -15.31 5.29
N ARG A 134 -15.09 -14.01 5.54
CA ARG A 134 -15.35 -13.01 4.50
C ARG A 134 -14.17 -12.93 3.52
N SER A 135 -14.42 -12.46 2.30
CA SER A 135 -13.38 -12.17 1.31
C SER A 135 -13.23 -10.67 1.12
N ALA A 136 -12.01 -10.22 0.86
CA ALA A 136 -11.67 -8.83 0.56
C ALA A 136 -11.55 -8.64 -0.94
N THR A 137 -11.95 -7.47 -1.42
CA THR A 137 -11.68 -7.04 -2.78
C THR A 137 -10.20 -6.73 -2.96
N LEU A 138 -9.74 -6.68 -4.21
CA LEU A 138 -8.39 -6.25 -4.56
C LEU A 138 -8.05 -4.86 -3.98
N LEU A 139 -8.99 -3.90 -4.04
CA LEU A 139 -8.78 -2.56 -3.49
C LEU A 139 -8.61 -2.58 -1.97
N ALA A 140 -9.50 -3.29 -1.25
CA ALA A 140 -9.44 -3.39 0.20
C ALA A 140 -8.12 -4.01 0.66
N PHE A 141 -7.62 -5.01 -0.08
CA PHE A 141 -6.30 -5.58 0.18
C PHE A 141 -5.16 -4.59 -0.08
N LEU A 142 -5.17 -3.88 -1.21
CA LEU A 142 -4.16 -2.88 -1.53
C LEU A 142 -4.11 -1.76 -0.47
N GLN A 143 -5.27 -1.26 -0.05
CA GLN A 143 -5.42 -0.25 1.00
C GLN A 143 -4.93 -0.75 2.36
N THR A 144 -5.29 -1.98 2.75
CA THR A 144 -4.82 -2.60 3.99
C THR A 144 -3.30 -2.73 3.99
N LEU A 145 -2.73 -3.20 2.88
CA LEU A 145 -1.28 -3.33 2.74
C LEU A 145 -0.58 -1.97 2.82
N TRP A 146 -1.19 -0.91 2.25
CA TRP A 146 -0.67 0.46 2.37
C TRP A 146 -0.62 0.93 3.82
N CYS A 147 -1.64 0.62 4.63
CA CYS A 147 -1.67 0.97 6.04
C CYS A 147 -0.67 0.16 6.88
N GLU A 148 -0.59 -1.16 6.65
CA GLU A 148 0.38 -2.01 7.35
C GLU A 148 1.83 -1.61 7.06
N ALA A 149 2.09 -1.18 5.82
CA ALA A 149 3.37 -0.63 5.39
C ALA A 149 3.57 0.85 5.80
N ARG A 150 2.60 1.47 6.48
CA ARG A 150 2.60 2.91 6.88
C ARG A 150 2.78 3.89 5.72
N LEU A 151 2.39 3.50 4.52
CA LEU A 151 2.43 4.35 3.33
C LEU A 151 1.31 5.40 3.32
N ASN A 152 0.34 5.28 4.22
CA ASN A 152 -0.66 6.30 4.49
C ASN A 152 -0.22 7.36 5.53
N GLU A 153 1.00 7.25 6.05
CA GLU A 153 1.60 8.22 6.95
C GLU A 153 2.70 9.02 6.25
N TRP A 154 2.93 10.23 6.75
CA TRP A 154 4.04 11.07 6.38
C TRP A 154 4.63 11.74 7.61
N THR A 155 5.95 11.75 7.71
CA THR A 155 6.71 12.48 8.72
C THR A 155 7.90 13.10 8.02
N ASP A 156 8.19 14.39 8.25
CA ASP A 156 9.34 15.03 7.62
C ASP A 156 10.65 14.44 8.14
N LEU A 157 11.40 13.85 7.23
CA LEU A 157 12.73 13.25 7.47
C LEU A 157 13.83 13.92 6.65
N GLY A 158 13.50 15.01 5.95
CA GLY A 158 14.38 15.64 4.97
C GLY A 158 14.55 14.83 3.68
N THR A 159 13.64 13.90 3.38
CA THR A 159 13.70 13.03 2.19
C THR A 159 12.35 12.95 1.48
N THR A 160 12.37 12.74 0.16
CA THR A 160 11.18 12.43 -0.62
C THR A 160 10.91 10.92 -0.61
N ARG A 161 9.63 10.51 -0.60
CA ARG A 161 9.25 9.10 -0.76
C ARG A 161 9.02 8.78 -2.22
N HIS A 162 9.66 7.73 -2.70
CA HIS A 162 9.52 7.24 -4.06
C HIS A 162 9.20 5.74 -4.07
N TRP A 163 9.00 5.19 -5.27
CA TRP A 163 8.55 3.81 -5.43
C TRP A 163 9.49 2.76 -4.82
N GLY A 164 10.81 3.00 -4.81
CA GLY A 164 11.78 2.06 -4.18
C GLY A 164 11.53 1.88 -2.69
N GLN A 165 11.32 2.99 -1.97
CA GLN A 165 10.97 2.94 -0.55
C GLN A 165 9.59 2.30 -0.32
N CYS A 166 8.61 2.60 -1.18
CA CYS A 166 7.29 1.95 -1.11
C CYS A 166 7.41 0.44 -1.31
N ASN A 167 8.13 0.01 -2.34
CA ASN A 167 8.39 -1.40 -2.64
C ASN A 167 9.04 -2.11 -1.43
N ALA A 168 10.07 -1.54 -0.82
CA ALA A 168 10.72 -2.13 0.34
C ALA A 168 9.77 -2.27 1.55
N GLN A 169 8.95 -1.26 1.85
CA GLN A 169 7.98 -1.31 2.95
C GLN A 169 6.86 -2.34 2.68
N LEU A 170 6.37 -2.43 1.43
CA LEU A 170 5.40 -3.45 1.03
C LEU A 170 5.98 -4.87 1.18
N LEU A 171 7.21 -5.10 0.72
CA LEU A 171 7.85 -6.42 0.77
C LEU A 171 8.19 -6.85 2.20
N ALA A 172 8.49 -5.91 3.09
CA ALA A 172 8.65 -6.18 4.51
C ALA A 172 7.39 -6.83 5.11
N GLU A 173 6.20 -6.31 4.77
CA GLU A 173 4.91 -6.84 5.25
C GLU A 173 4.47 -8.12 4.49
N LEU A 174 4.79 -8.25 3.20
CA LEU A 174 4.37 -9.39 2.38
C LEU A 174 5.19 -10.67 2.58
N SER A 175 6.43 -10.57 3.04
CA SER A 175 7.37 -11.71 3.09
C SER A 175 6.95 -12.87 4.00
N THR A 176 6.00 -12.67 4.89
CA THR A 176 5.39 -13.75 5.68
C THR A 176 3.87 -13.81 5.52
N ALA A 177 3.32 -13.06 4.56
CA ALA A 177 1.89 -13.02 4.30
C ALA A 177 1.41 -14.29 3.55
N ARG A 178 0.17 -14.68 3.82
CA ARG A 178 -0.54 -15.73 3.08
C ARG A 178 -1.76 -15.14 2.39
N ILE A 179 -1.92 -15.44 1.09
CA ILE A 179 -3.03 -14.96 0.26
C ILE A 179 -3.78 -16.18 -0.27
N ASN A 180 -5.07 -16.29 0.08
CA ASN A 180 -5.90 -17.47 -0.22
C ASN A 180 -5.26 -18.81 0.18
N GLY A 181 -4.46 -18.79 1.26
CA GLY A 181 -3.75 -19.95 1.78
C GLY A 181 -2.41 -20.27 1.11
N ALA A 182 -2.03 -19.59 0.02
CA ALA A 182 -0.69 -19.68 -0.56
C ALA A 182 0.24 -18.63 0.05
N ASP A 183 1.55 -18.88 0.04
CA ASP A 183 2.54 -17.86 0.44
C ASP A 183 2.49 -16.70 -0.55
N ALA A 184 2.52 -15.46 -0.06
CA ALA A 184 2.37 -14.27 -0.91
C ALA A 184 3.43 -14.24 -2.02
N GLN A 185 4.68 -14.61 -1.73
CA GLN A 185 5.76 -14.66 -2.73
C GLN A 185 5.48 -15.59 -3.92
N THR A 186 4.62 -16.61 -3.77
CA THR A 186 4.31 -17.51 -4.87
C THR A 186 3.23 -16.96 -5.80
N VAL A 187 2.33 -16.12 -5.27
CA VAL A 187 1.14 -15.64 -5.99
C VAL A 187 1.09 -14.14 -6.23
N LEU A 188 1.96 -13.34 -5.61
CA LEU A 188 2.02 -11.89 -5.73
C LEU A 188 3.44 -11.44 -6.09
N HIS A 189 3.54 -10.52 -7.04
CA HIS A 189 4.78 -9.82 -7.38
C HIS A 189 4.60 -8.32 -7.23
N VAL A 190 5.48 -7.66 -6.48
CA VAL A 190 5.51 -6.19 -6.39
C VAL A 190 6.64 -5.72 -7.29
N MET A 191 6.29 -4.99 -8.36
CA MET A 191 7.28 -4.52 -9.33
C MET A 191 8.35 -3.68 -8.63
N ARG A 192 9.63 -3.97 -8.86
CA ARG A 192 10.74 -3.11 -8.42
C ARG A 192 10.73 -1.79 -9.16
N ARG A 193 11.37 -0.76 -8.59
CA ARG A 193 11.68 0.46 -9.34
C ARG A 193 12.52 0.07 -10.56
N PHE A 194 12.15 0.58 -11.73
CA PHE A 194 12.96 0.40 -12.92
C PHE A 194 14.23 1.25 -12.80
N GLU A 195 15.38 0.59 -12.89
CA GLU A 195 16.69 1.21 -13.03
C GLU A 195 17.41 0.54 -14.19
N GLU A 196 17.97 1.32 -15.11
CA GLU A 196 18.59 0.77 -16.33
C GLU A 196 19.76 -0.17 -16.00
N ALA A 197 20.52 0.13 -14.95
CA ALA A 197 21.62 -0.71 -14.47
C ALA A 197 21.16 -2.11 -14.03
N ASP A 198 19.96 -2.23 -13.49
CA ASP A 198 19.39 -3.47 -12.95
C ASP A 198 18.36 -4.10 -13.92
N ARG A 199 18.21 -3.57 -15.14
CA ARG A 199 17.15 -3.95 -16.10
C ARG A 199 17.07 -5.46 -16.33
N ALA A 200 18.22 -6.11 -16.52
CA ALA A 200 18.26 -7.55 -16.77
C ALA A 200 17.76 -8.37 -15.58
N GLU A 201 18.16 -7.99 -14.36
CA GLU A 201 17.78 -8.67 -13.12
C GLU A 201 16.30 -8.46 -12.80
N ILE A 202 15.81 -7.23 -12.92
CA ILE A 202 14.39 -6.89 -12.71
C ILE A 202 13.50 -7.68 -13.68
N ASN A 203 13.89 -7.77 -14.95
CA ASN A 203 13.14 -8.55 -15.94
C ASN A 203 13.21 -10.05 -15.65
N ALA A 204 14.37 -10.59 -15.28
CA ALA A 204 14.52 -12.01 -14.96
C ALA A 204 13.70 -12.43 -13.72
N GLU A 205 13.65 -11.57 -12.71
CA GLU A 205 12.82 -11.76 -11.51
C GLU A 205 11.33 -11.83 -11.88
N PHE A 206 10.86 -10.89 -12.69
CA PHE A 206 9.47 -10.85 -13.10
C PHE A 206 9.12 -12.00 -14.06
N ASP A 207 10.00 -12.34 -14.99
CA ASP A 207 9.82 -13.47 -15.90
C ASP A 207 9.75 -14.81 -15.13
N SER A 208 10.55 -14.96 -14.06
CA SER A 208 10.48 -16.12 -13.16
C SER A 208 9.14 -16.22 -12.42
N PHE A 209 8.54 -15.09 -12.06
CA PHE A 209 7.18 -15.04 -11.51
C PHE A 209 6.14 -15.44 -12.56
N ILE A 210 6.19 -14.82 -13.74
CA ILE A 210 5.25 -15.07 -14.84
C ILE A 210 5.31 -16.52 -15.31
N ALA A 211 6.49 -17.14 -15.32
CA ALA A 211 6.67 -18.52 -15.79
C ALA A 211 5.82 -19.55 -15.00
N ARG A 212 5.43 -19.22 -13.76
CA ARG A 212 4.57 -20.06 -12.92
C ARG A 212 3.08 -19.87 -13.21
N LEU A 213 2.71 -18.85 -13.96
CA LEU A 213 1.33 -18.52 -14.25
C LEU A 213 0.81 -19.31 -15.44
N SER A 214 -0.49 -19.59 -15.41
CA SER A 214 -1.24 -20.26 -16.46
C SER A 214 -2.72 -19.87 -16.38
N ALA A 215 -3.56 -20.43 -17.25
CA ALA A 215 -5.02 -20.25 -17.16
C ALA A 215 -5.61 -20.77 -15.83
N THR A 216 -4.96 -21.76 -15.19
CA THR A 216 -5.41 -22.36 -13.93
C THR A 216 -4.67 -21.82 -12.70
N HIS A 217 -3.49 -21.22 -12.90
CA HIS A 217 -2.66 -20.65 -11.84
C HIS A 217 -2.43 -19.16 -12.12
N ARG A 218 -3.19 -18.31 -11.43
CA ARG A 218 -3.20 -16.86 -11.62
C ARG A 218 -2.29 -16.16 -10.63
N GLY A 219 -1.83 -14.98 -10.99
CA GLY A 219 -0.93 -14.16 -10.18
C GLY A 219 -1.49 -12.77 -9.94
N LEU A 220 -1.02 -12.15 -8.87
CA LEU A 220 -1.23 -10.74 -8.56
C LEU A 220 0.03 -9.96 -8.90
N VAL A 221 -0.11 -8.77 -9.46
CA VAL A 221 1.00 -7.85 -9.71
C VAL A 221 0.66 -6.47 -9.15
N ILE A 222 1.54 -5.91 -8.32
CA ILE A 222 1.41 -4.53 -7.81
C ILE A 222 2.43 -3.63 -8.51
N GLY A 223 1.97 -2.48 -9.04
CA GLY A 223 2.82 -1.47 -9.65
C GLY A 223 2.11 -0.15 -9.90
N GLU A 224 2.78 0.80 -10.55
CA GLU A 224 2.20 2.11 -10.89
C GLU A 224 1.75 2.09 -12.34
N ILE A 225 0.48 2.38 -12.62
CA ILE A 225 -0.02 2.46 -14.00
C ILE A 225 0.62 3.66 -14.68
N SER A 226 1.25 3.44 -15.85
CA SER A 226 1.77 4.51 -16.69
C SER A 226 0.75 4.97 -17.73
N GLU A 227 0.10 4.01 -18.39
CA GLU A 227 -0.85 4.25 -19.48
C GLU A 227 -1.79 3.07 -19.67
N VAL A 228 -2.95 3.35 -20.28
CA VAL A 228 -3.87 2.36 -20.83
C VAL A 228 -4.17 2.77 -22.27
N THR A 229 -3.79 1.94 -23.24
CA THR A 229 -3.91 2.27 -24.66
C THR A 229 -4.87 1.31 -25.37
N PRO A 230 -5.72 1.80 -26.29
CA PRO A 230 -6.54 0.93 -27.13
C PRO A 230 -5.68 0.01 -28.02
N THR A 231 -6.20 -1.17 -28.31
CA THR A 231 -5.62 -2.16 -29.23
C THR A 231 -6.73 -2.75 -30.09
N GLN A 232 -6.38 -3.58 -31.08
CA GLN A 232 -7.36 -4.26 -31.93
C GLN A 232 -8.38 -5.12 -31.15
N TYR A 233 -7.99 -5.65 -29.98
CA TYR A 233 -8.78 -6.65 -29.24
C TYR A 233 -9.20 -6.18 -27.84
N GLY A 234 -9.14 -4.88 -27.55
CA GLY A 234 -9.38 -4.32 -26.23
C GLY A 234 -8.34 -3.27 -25.89
N HIS A 235 -7.66 -3.42 -24.75
CA HIS A 235 -6.65 -2.45 -24.29
C HIS A 235 -5.37 -3.14 -23.82
N ALA A 236 -4.28 -2.38 -23.85
CA ALA A 236 -3.02 -2.72 -23.20
C ALA A 236 -2.77 -1.75 -22.04
N LEU A 237 -2.69 -2.28 -20.83
CA LEU A 237 -2.26 -1.56 -19.65
C LEU A 237 -0.74 -1.71 -19.49
N SER A 238 -0.07 -0.65 -19.08
CA SER A 238 1.36 -0.62 -18.80
C SER A 238 1.64 -0.16 -17.39
N LEU A 239 2.67 -0.74 -16.77
CA LEU A 239 3.19 -0.28 -15.49
C LEU A 239 4.48 0.51 -15.73
N ARG A 240 4.71 1.60 -14.99
CA ARG A 240 5.94 2.41 -15.10
C ARG A 240 7.21 1.59 -14.89
N GLN A 241 7.11 0.51 -14.14
CA GLN A 241 8.22 -0.35 -13.75
C GLN A 241 8.61 -1.40 -14.81
N SER A 242 7.80 -1.59 -15.87
CA SER A 242 8.02 -2.68 -16.82
C SER A 242 7.65 -2.30 -18.25
N ALA A 243 8.39 -2.83 -19.22
CA ALA A 243 8.01 -2.80 -20.63
C ALA A 243 6.90 -3.80 -20.99
N ARG A 244 6.59 -4.75 -20.10
CA ARG A 244 5.53 -5.75 -20.32
C ARG A 244 4.16 -5.07 -20.37
N LYS A 245 3.32 -5.55 -21.29
CA LYS A 245 1.93 -5.10 -21.46
C LYS A 245 0.97 -6.12 -20.87
N TYR A 246 -0.11 -5.64 -20.25
CA TYR A 246 -1.20 -6.43 -19.70
C TYR A 246 -2.44 -6.21 -20.54
N TYR A 247 -2.92 -7.25 -21.23
CA TYR A 247 -4.01 -7.14 -22.18
C TYR A 247 -5.36 -7.34 -21.49
N ALA A 248 -6.26 -6.38 -21.64
CA ALA A 248 -7.55 -6.32 -20.96
C ALA A 248 -8.69 -6.16 -21.97
N SER A 249 -9.87 -6.67 -21.64
CA SER A 249 -11.08 -6.38 -22.43
C SER A 249 -11.52 -4.93 -22.24
N THR A 250 -12.21 -4.37 -23.23
CA THR A 250 -12.86 -3.06 -23.12
C THR A 250 -13.83 -3.01 -21.94
N THR A 251 -14.58 -4.09 -21.70
CA THR A 251 -15.50 -4.18 -20.57
C THR A 251 -14.82 -4.01 -19.21
N LEU A 252 -13.62 -4.58 -19.03
CA LEU A 252 -12.85 -4.46 -17.80
C LEU A 252 -12.32 -3.03 -17.62
N ILE A 253 -11.78 -2.44 -18.69
CA ILE A 253 -11.27 -1.06 -18.66
C ILE A 253 -12.38 -0.04 -18.41
N ASP A 254 -13.53 -0.19 -19.07
CA ASP A 254 -14.68 0.68 -18.87
C ASP A 254 -15.24 0.58 -17.45
N HIS A 255 -15.27 -0.64 -16.90
CA HIS A 255 -15.63 -0.85 -15.50
C HIS A 255 -14.64 -0.15 -14.56
N ALA A 256 -13.33 -0.33 -14.77
CA ALA A 256 -12.30 0.31 -13.96
C ALA A 256 -12.38 1.84 -14.01
N ALA A 257 -12.59 2.42 -15.20
CA ALA A 257 -12.75 3.86 -15.39
C ALA A 257 -13.96 4.43 -14.63
N ARG A 258 -15.06 3.67 -14.56
CA ARG A 258 -16.26 4.04 -13.78
C ARG A 258 -16.07 3.83 -12.27
N ALA A 259 -15.39 2.76 -11.86
CA ALA A 259 -15.17 2.43 -10.46
C ALA A 259 -14.18 3.38 -9.78
N TRP A 260 -13.15 3.83 -10.51
CA TRP A 260 -12.09 4.71 -9.98
C TRP A 260 -11.88 5.95 -10.86
N PRO A 261 -12.88 6.84 -10.98
CA PRO A 261 -12.85 7.94 -11.95
C PRO A 261 -11.70 8.93 -11.69
N HIS A 262 -11.37 9.21 -10.42
CA HIS A 262 -10.24 10.09 -10.10
C HIS A 262 -8.88 9.46 -10.44
N ALA A 263 -8.70 8.17 -10.16
CA ALA A 263 -7.49 7.45 -10.57
C ALA A 263 -7.37 7.41 -12.10
N TRP A 264 -8.46 7.13 -12.81
CA TRP A 264 -8.45 7.05 -14.27
C TRP A 264 -8.14 8.40 -14.93
N ARG A 265 -8.72 9.49 -14.42
CA ARG A 265 -8.42 10.86 -14.91
C ARG A 265 -6.98 11.30 -14.64
N ALA A 266 -6.34 10.75 -13.60
CA ALA A 266 -4.96 11.05 -13.28
C ALA A 266 -3.95 10.33 -14.21
N LEU A 267 -4.38 9.31 -14.97
CA LEU A 267 -3.52 8.63 -15.93
C LEU A 267 -3.06 9.59 -17.02
N GLY A 268 -1.76 9.55 -17.35
CA GLY A 268 -1.16 10.46 -18.34
C GLY A 268 -1.06 11.93 -17.91
N GLY A 269 -1.51 12.28 -16.69
CA GLY A 269 -1.39 13.61 -16.11
C GLY A 269 0.05 13.94 -15.66
N ASP A 270 0.19 15.10 -15.02
CA ASP A 270 1.45 15.48 -14.39
C ASP A 270 1.85 14.50 -13.26
N ARG A 271 3.11 14.58 -12.80
CA ARG A 271 3.61 13.71 -11.73
C ARG A 271 3.09 14.10 -10.33
N ALA A 272 2.11 15.01 -10.22
CA ALA A 272 1.52 15.40 -8.94
C ALA A 272 0.57 14.31 -8.40
N ALA A 273 -0.03 13.51 -9.28
CA ALA A 273 -0.82 12.34 -8.93
C ALA A 273 -0.11 11.04 -9.39
N ARG A 274 -0.35 9.96 -8.64
CA ARG A 274 0.16 8.62 -8.90
C ARG A 274 -1.01 7.65 -8.90
N VAL A 275 -0.95 6.60 -9.73
CA VAL A 275 -1.98 5.56 -9.75
C VAL A 275 -1.32 4.22 -9.50
N VAL A 276 -1.45 3.72 -8.26
CA VAL A 276 -0.98 2.38 -7.91
C VAL A 276 -2.11 1.40 -8.21
N ALA A 277 -1.76 0.26 -8.80
CA ALA A 277 -2.72 -0.80 -9.06
C ALA A 277 -2.25 -2.15 -8.57
N ILE A 278 -3.22 -2.99 -8.23
CA ILE A 278 -3.05 -4.43 -8.10
C ILE A 278 -3.81 -5.09 -9.24
N LEU A 279 -3.12 -5.97 -9.97
CA LEU A 279 -3.60 -6.61 -11.19
C LEU A 279 -3.75 -8.11 -10.94
N LEU A 280 -4.90 -8.70 -11.28
CA LEU A 280 -5.06 -10.15 -11.36
C LEU A 280 -4.78 -10.61 -12.80
N VAL A 281 -3.76 -11.45 -12.96
CA VAL A 281 -3.24 -11.82 -14.28
C VAL A 281 -3.13 -13.33 -14.46
N GLU A 282 -3.30 -13.77 -15.70
CA GLU A 282 -2.91 -15.11 -16.16
C GLU A 282 -1.98 -15.02 -17.35
N ARG A 283 -1.10 -16.01 -17.51
CA ARG A 283 -0.25 -16.12 -18.68
C ARG A 283 -0.94 -16.99 -19.72
N THR A 284 -1.11 -16.45 -20.92
CA THR A 284 -1.65 -17.19 -22.08
C THR A 284 -0.63 -18.20 -22.60
N SER A 285 -1.08 -19.18 -23.38
CA SER A 285 -0.19 -20.15 -24.06
C SER A 285 0.83 -19.49 -24.99
N LYS A 286 0.51 -18.30 -25.53
CA LYS A 286 1.41 -17.47 -26.35
C LYS A 286 2.36 -16.60 -25.53
N GLY A 287 2.31 -16.68 -24.19
CA GLY A 287 3.18 -15.94 -23.29
C GLY A 287 2.75 -14.51 -22.95
N HIS A 288 1.63 -14.02 -23.50
CA HIS A 288 1.06 -12.72 -23.13
C HIS A 288 0.42 -12.78 -21.74
N LEU A 289 0.44 -11.65 -21.02
CA LEU A 289 -0.28 -11.47 -19.77
C LEU A 289 -1.68 -10.94 -20.05
N LYS A 290 -2.68 -11.74 -19.71
CA LYS A 290 -4.08 -11.34 -19.76
C LYS A 290 -4.49 -10.79 -18.40
N LEU A 291 -5.05 -9.58 -18.39
CA LEU A 291 -5.60 -8.93 -17.22
C LEU A 291 -7.05 -9.38 -17.03
N LEU A 292 -7.32 -9.99 -15.89
CA LEU A 292 -8.61 -10.58 -15.56
C LEU A 292 -9.45 -9.67 -14.66
N ASP A 293 -8.77 -8.98 -13.75
CA ASP A 293 -9.35 -8.01 -12.84
C ASP A 293 -8.26 -7.03 -12.39
N LEU A 294 -8.64 -5.86 -11.90
CA LEU A 294 -7.71 -4.87 -11.37
C LEU A 294 -8.39 -4.03 -10.29
N ALA A 295 -7.60 -3.45 -9.39
CA ALA A 295 -8.01 -2.31 -8.59
C ALA A 295 -6.99 -1.20 -8.70
N ALA A 296 -7.47 0.05 -8.79
CA ALA A 296 -6.65 1.24 -8.88
C ALA A 296 -6.85 2.13 -7.65
N MET A 297 -5.74 2.60 -7.08
CA MET A 297 -5.68 3.50 -5.94
C MET A 297 -4.96 4.78 -6.34
N LEU A 298 -5.69 5.89 -6.31
CA LEU A 298 -5.12 7.21 -6.50
C LEU A 298 -4.22 7.54 -5.30
N CYS A 299 -3.07 8.13 -5.58
CA CYS A 299 -2.14 8.59 -4.58
C CYS A 299 -1.58 9.98 -4.93
N SER A 300 -1.09 10.68 -3.91
CA SER A 300 -0.26 11.87 -4.06
C SER A 300 1.09 11.56 -4.71
N SER A 301 1.87 12.60 -5.03
CA SER A 301 3.23 12.44 -5.58
C SER A 301 4.16 11.64 -4.66
N ALA A 302 3.88 11.68 -3.36
CA ALA A 302 4.57 10.96 -2.30
C ALA A 302 3.92 9.61 -1.97
N PHE A 303 3.01 9.08 -2.78
CA PHE A 303 2.33 7.79 -2.55
C PHE A 303 1.39 7.74 -1.33
N ILE A 304 0.90 8.88 -0.84
CA ILE A 304 -0.19 8.92 0.16
C ILE A 304 -1.50 8.59 -0.57
N PRO A 305 -2.32 7.63 -0.12
CA PRO A 305 -3.57 7.28 -0.80
C PRO A 305 -4.57 8.44 -0.73
N CYS A 306 -5.34 8.68 -1.78
CA CYS A 306 -6.29 9.77 -1.85
C CYS A 306 -7.59 9.31 -2.52
N ASP A 307 -8.74 9.80 -2.06
CA ASP A 307 -10.04 9.46 -2.62
C ASP A 307 -10.47 10.45 -3.73
N SER A 308 -9.85 11.64 -3.77
CA SER A 308 -10.12 12.70 -4.75
C SER A 308 -8.85 13.42 -5.21
N ILE A 309 -8.95 14.17 -6.32
CA ILE A 309 -7.84 15.01 -6.81
C ILE A 309 -7.56 16.20 -5.88
N HIS A 310 -8.56 16.66 -5.13
CA HIS A 310 -8.40 17.72 -4.14
C HIS A 310 -7.60 17.22 -2.94
N GLU A 311 -7.85 15.99 -2.47
CA GLU A 311 -6.99 15.35 -1.48
C GLU A 311 -5.56 15.17 -1.96
N VAL A 312 -5.35 14.86 -3.25
CA VAL A 312 -3.99 14.83 -3.83
C VAL A 312 -3.30 16.19 -3.69
N ALA A 313 -4.00 17.28 -4.02
CA ALA A 313 -3.46 18.63 -3.89
C ALA A 313 -3.13 18.97 -2.42
N MET A 314 -4.04 18.68 -1.48
CA MET A 314 -3.81 18.88 -0.05
C MET A 314 -2.62 18.04 0.45
N ALA A 315 -2.58 16.74 0.14
CA ALA A 315 -1.48 15.85 0.54
C ALA A 315 -0.13 16.33 0.00
N ASN A 316 -0.06 16.75 -1.27
CA ASN A 316 1.16 17.31 -1.85
C ASN A 316 1.58 18.61 -1.14
N ARG A 317 0.63 19.48 -0.79
CA ARG A 317 0.91 20.69 0.00
C ARG A 317 1.45 20.35 1.40
N LEU A 318 0.80 19.43 2.12
CA LEU A 318 1.24 19.00 3.45
C LEU A 318 2.66 18.42 3.41
N VAL A 319 3.00 17.64 2.38
CA VAL A 319 4.36 17.14 2.16
C VAL A 319 5.35 18.29 1.89
N ALA A 320 5.00 19.24 1.01
CA ALA A 320 5.86 20.37 0.67
C ALA A 320 6.10 21.31 1.86
N GLU A 321 5.09 21.49 2.72
CA GLU A 321 5.18 22.23 3.98
C GLU A 321 5.79 21.41 5.13
N ARG A 322 6.31 20.20 4.85
CA ARG A 322 7.01 19.36 5.82
C ARG A 322 6.18 19.03 7.06
N ARG A 323 4.87 18.84 6.87
CA ARG A 323 3.95 18.48 7.96
C ARG A 323 4.15 17.04 8.40
N ASP A 324 3.86 16.70 9.66
CA ASP A 324 3.66 15.31 10.10
C ASP A 324 2.15 15.00 10.08
N PHE A 325 1.74 14.03 9.27
CA PHE A 325 0.33 13.71 9.11
C PHE A 325 0.05 12.24 8.80
N LEU A 326 -1.18 11.85 9.04
CA LEU A 326 -1.77 10.55 8.71
C LEU A 326 -2.95 10.78 7.77
N LYS A 327 -3.10 9.96 6.73
CA LYS A 327 -4.34 9.80 5.97
C LYS A 327 -5.07 8.56 6.50
N PRO A 328 -6.16 8.74 7.26
CA PRO A 328 -6.95 7.61 7.70
C PRO A 328 -7.55 6.89 6.50
N VAL A 329 -7.48 5.56 6.51
CA VAL A 329 -8.11 4.70 5.50
C VAL A 329 -9.22 3.94 6.19
N ARG A 330 -10.41 3.94 5.62
CA ARG A 330 -11.55 3.22 6.19
C ARG A 330 -11.28 1.71 6.11
N MET A 331 -11.18 1.08 7.28
CA MET A 331 -11.00 -0.37 7.39
C MET A 331 -12.29 -1.05 7.86
N SER A 332 -13.17 -0.30 8.53
CA SER A 332 -14.42 -0.82 9.06
C SER A 332 -15.60 0.11 8.77
N PRO A 333 -16.82 -0.42 8.55
CA PRO A 333 -18.04 0.39 8.49
C PRO A 333 -18.32 1.15 9.80
N GLN A 334 -17.76 0.73 10.93
CA GLN A 334 -17.92 1.40 12.23
C GLN A 334 -17.05 2.67 12.37
N ASP A 335 -16.18 2.97 11.40
CA ASP A 335 -15.35 4.17 11.43
C ASP A 335 -16.21 5.43 11.14
N ASP A 336 -16.78 6.00 12.20
CA ASP A 336 -17.76 7.11 12.19
C ASP A 336 -17.13 8.49 11.93
N MET A 337 -15.86 8.67 12.27
CA MET A 337 -15.13 9.94 12.18
C MET A 337 -13.74 9.74 11.58
N LEU A 338 -13.67 9.49 10.27
CA LEU A 338 -12.42 9.55 9.52
C LEU A 338 -12.32 10.91 8.81
N PRO A 339 -11.44 11.82 9.26
CA PRO A 339 -11.11 13.01 8.50
C PRO A 339 -10.29 12.62 7.27
N ASP A 340 -10.12 13.55 6.33
CA ASP A 340 -9.24 13.31 5.19
C ASP A 340 -7.78 13.27 5.63
N PHE A 341 -7.34 14.14 6.55
CA PHE A 341 -6.01 14.01 7.14
C PHE A 341 -6.05 14.31 8.65
N VAL A 342 -5.05 13.81 9.37
CA VAL A 342 -4.79 14.15 10.77
C VAL A 342 -3.39 14.71 10.86
N LEU A 343 -3.26 16.00 11.19
CA LEU A 343 -1.99 16.64 11.52
C LEU A 343 -1.57 16.21 12.92
N ARG A 344 -0.32 15.77 13.04
CA ARG A 344 0.30 15.24 14.28
C ARG A 344 1.40 16.13 14.83
N ASP A 345 1.75 17.18 14.10
CA ASP A 345 2.79 18.16 14.42
C ASP A 345 2.26 19.45 15.07
N ALA A 346 0.94 19.60 15.19
CA ALA A 346 0.33 20.75 15.87
C ALA A 346 0.26 20.54 17.40
N GLY A 347 -0.07 21.59 18.15
CA GLY A 347 -0.24 21.50 19.61
C GLY A 347 -1.28 20.47 20.06
N ALA A 348 -2.34 20.29 19.28
CA ALA A 348 -3.31 19.20 19.40
C ALA A 348 -3.49 18.53 18.03
N GLN A 349 -3.77 17.22 18.01
CA GLN A 349 -4.07 16.52 16.75
C GLN A 349 -5.24 17.23 16.05
N THR A 350 -5.00 17.65 14.81
CA THR A 350 -5.93 18.52 14.09
C THR A 350 -6.41 17.80 12.84
N HIS A 351 -7.73 17.72 12.68
CA HIS A 351 -8.35 17.12 11.50
C HIS A 351 -8.26 18.08 10.32
N VAL A 352 -8.05 17.55 9.12
CA VAL A 352 -8.17 18.30 7.88
C VAL A 352 -9.28 17.63 7.06
N GLU A 353 -10.25 18.40 6.63
CA GLU A 353 -11.36 17.94 5.77
C GLU A 353 -11.31 18.72 4.44
N VAL A 354 -11.44 18.00 3.33
CA VAL A 354 -11.40 18.51 1.96
C VAL A 354 -12.79 18.37 1.35
N TYR A 355 -13.45 19.50 1.10
CA TYR A 355 -14.81 19.54 0.58
C TYR A 355 -14.84 19.85 -0.91
N GLY A 356 -15.12 18.84 -1.73
CA GLY A 356 -15.14 18.94 -3.20
C GLY A 356 -16.39 18.42 -3.90
N MET A 357 -17.44 18.04 -3.15
CA MET A 357 -18.73 17.58 -3.71
C MET A 357 -19.90 18.45 -3.22
N ASN A 358 -19.68 19.77 -3.19
CA ASN A 358 -20.67 20.70 -2.66
C ASN A 358 -22.00 20.62 -3.42
N GLY A 359 -23.10 20.77 -2.69
CA GLY A 359 -24.45 20.78 -3.27
C GLY A 359 -25.10 19.40 -3.45
N VAL A 360 -24.41 18.31 -3.10
CA VAL A 360 -25.03 16.98 -2.99
C VAL A 360 -25.68 16.84 -1.60
N PRO A 361 -27.02 16.72 -1.46
CA PRO A 361 -27.69 16.80 -0.15
C PRO A 361 -27.20 15.77 0.89
N ALA A 362 -26.93 14.54 0.44
CA ALA A 362 -26.40 13.50 1.32
C ALA A 362 -24.97 13.79 1.79
N TYR A 363 -24.18 14.49 0.97
CA TYR A 363 -22.82 14.91 1.29
C TYR A 363 -22.81 16.03 2.33
N GLU A 364 -23.65 17.06 2.13
CA GLU A 364 -23.78 18.19 3.07
C GLU A 364 -24.24 17.71 4.45
N ARG A 365 -25.25 16.84 4.52
CA ARG A 365 -25.70 16.25 5.79
C ARG A 365 -24.57 15.51 6.51
N ARG A 366 -23.79 14.71 5.77
CA ARG A 366 -22.65 13.98 6.35
C ARG A 366 -21.55 14.93 6.85
N LYS A 367 -21.32 16.03 6.14
CA LYS A 367 -20.38 17.09 6.53
C LYS A 367 -20.83 17.76 7.84
N GLU A 368 -22.11 18.08 7.97
CA GLU A 368 -22.69 18.64 9.21
C GLU A 368 -22.61 17.66 10.38
N GLU A 369 -22.96 16.39 10.18
CA GLU A 369 -22.85 15.33 11.20
C GLU A 369 -21.41 15.17 11.70
N LYS A 370 -20.45 15.07 10.78
CA LYS A 370 -19.01 15.02 11.12
C LYS A 370 -18.57 16.26 11.89
N ARG A 371 -19.02 17.45 11.48
CA ARG A 371 -18.66 18.71 12.14
C ARG A 371 -19.21 18.77 13.56
N ALA A 372 -20.47 18.39 13.77
CA ALA A 372 -21.08 18.31 15.09
C ALA A 372 -20.33 17.34 16.01
N LEU A 373 -19.96 16.16 15.49
CA LEU A 373 -19.23 15.15 16.26
C LEU A 373 -17.80 15.62 16.60
N ARG A 374 -17.10 16.29 15.67
CA ARG A 374 -15.77 16.88 15.93
C ARG A 374 -15.83 17.95 17.02
N LEU A 375 -16.82 18.85 16.95
CA LEU A 375 -17.05 19.89 17.96
C LEU A 375 -17.34 19.28 19.33
N ALA A 376 -18.20 18.27 19.41
CA ALA A 376 -18.53 17.57 20.66
C ALA A 376 -17.31 16.88 21.29
N ARG A 377 -16.36 16.40 20.47
CA ARG A 377 -15.11 15.78 20.94
C ARG A 377 -13.96 16.78 21.17
N GLY A 378 -14.18 18.08 20.93
CA GLY A 378 -13.16 19.12 21.12
C GLY A 378 -11.97 19.01 20.17
N ILE A 379 -12.16 18.41 18.98
CA ILE A 379 -11.08 18.16 18.02
C ILE A 379 -10.93 19.38 17.09
N PRO A 380 -9.77 20.06 17.07
CA PRO A 380 -9.51 21.15 16.13
C PRO A 380 -9.59 20.66 14.67
N ALA A 381 -10.03 21.52 13.78
CA ALA A 381 -10.12 21.19 12.35
C ALA A 381 -9.75 22.34 11.43
N VAL A 382 -9.12 21.99 10.31
CA VAL A 382 -8.99 22.81 9.11
C VAL A 382 -9.97 22.27 8.09
N GLU A 383 -10.79 23.14 7.53
CA GLU A 383 -11.77 22.79 6.51
C GLU A 383 -11.44 23.55 5.24
N TRP A 384 -11.21 22.84 4.13
CA TRP A 384 -11.01 23.45 2.82
C TRP A 384 -12.21 23.18 1.94
N ASP A 385 -12.93 24.24 1.57
CA ASP A 385 -13.99 24.20 0.57
C ASP A 385 -13.44 24.66 -0.78
N VAL A 386 -13.33 23.73 -1.73
CA VAL A 386 -12.64 23.96 -3.02
C VAL A 386 -13.34 24.97 -3.91
N ASP A 387 -14.64 25.24 -3.67
CA ASP A 387 -15.43 26.21 -4.42
C ASP A 387 -15.38 27.61 -3.79
N ARG A 388 -14.95 27.73 -2.52
CA ARG A 388 -14.94 29.00 -1.79
C ARG A 388 -13.59 29.68 -1.78
N GLU A 389 -12.51 28.91 -1.67
CA GLU A 389 -11.16 29.48 -1.58
C GLU A 389 -10.10 28.58 -2.25
N PRO A 390 -9.06 29.19 -2.85
CA PRO A 390 -7.93 28.42 -3.36
C PRO A 390 -7.13 27.79 -2.22
N LEU A 391 -6.57 26.60 -2.45
CA LEU A 391 -5.80 25.83 -1.47
C LEU A 391 -4.68 26.65 -0.78
N ALA A 392 -4.06 27.58 -1.50
CA ALA A 392 -2.99 28.43 -0.98
C ALA A 392 -3.43 29.40 0.13
N GLN A 393 -4.72 29.70 0.25
CA GLN A 393 -5.26 30.59 1.28
C GLN A 393 -5.67 29.85 2.56
N VAL A 394 -5.84 28.52 2.48
CA VAL A 394 -6.21 27.66 3.61
C VAL A 394 -5.13 27.72 4.69
N GLN A 395 -5.49 28.25 5.86
CA GLN A 395 -4.58 28.39 7.00
C GLN A 395 -4.43 27.06 7.73
N LEU A 396 -3.20 26.55 7.79
CA LEU A 396 -2.86 25.38 8.58
C LEU A 396 -2.38 25.81 9.96
N PRO A 397 -2.62 25.02 11.02
CA PRO A 397 -2.14 25.35 12.36
C PRO A 397 -0.60 25.41 12.37
N PRO A 398 -0.01 26.26 13.23
CA PRO A 398 1.44 26.35 13.36
C PRO A 398 2.03 25.01 13.80
N LEU A 399 3.28 24.75 13.40
CA LEU A 399 4.05 23.63 13.93
C LEU A 399 4.24 23.81 15.43
N ARG A 400 4.22 22.71 16.19
CA ARG A 400 4.54 22.71 17.61
C ARG A 400 6.00 23.15 17.79
N ASP A 401 6.23 24.11 18.69
CA ASP A 401 7.57 24.52 19.06
C ASP A 401 8.35 23.33 19.64
N ALA A 402 9.42 22.93 18.98
CA ALA A 402 10.32 21.85 19.42
C ALA A 402 11.06 22.16 20.73
N ARG A 403 10.89 23.36 21.30
CA ARG A 403 11.52 23.83 22.55
C ARG A 403 10.65 23.62 23.80
N ALA A 404 9.47 23.02 23.67
CA ALA A 404 8.58 22.70 24.78
C ALA A 404 8.43 21.17 24.93
N THR A 405 9.54 20.48 25.20
CA THR A 405 9.60 19.11 25.76
C THR A 405 10.89 18.95 26.53
#